data_AF-A0A7K9HF73-F1
#
_entry.id   AF-A0A7K9HF73-F1
#
_cell.length_a   1.000
_cell.length_b   1.000
_cell.length_c   1.000
_cell.angle_alpha   90.00
_cell.angle_beta   90.00
_cell.angle_gamma   90.00
#
_symmetry.space_group_name_H-M   'P 1'
#
loop_
_entity.id
_entity.type
_entity.pdbx_description
1 polymer ?
#
loop_
_entity_poly.entity_id
_entity_poly.type
_entity_poly.pdbx_seq_one_letter_code
_entity_poly.pdbx_strand_id
1 'polypeptide(L)'
;ASDVNVIFLFFRTGFLGPKGKRIFLFFRGFLGSSAMILLYYAFQVMPLADATVITFTSPVFTSLLAWIFLKEKYSIWDLLFTLFAITGVVLIARPPFLFGSNVTGIEGSYTDHLKGTIAAVTSTVSGASTFVIIRKVGKSVHYFLSIWYYAVIGLIGCVIALFVMNEWRLPYCGKDRVLLILIGLLGLGGQIFLTKALQIEKAGPVAIMKTMDVVFAFILQILFLNHLPTWWTVGGALCVVASSSGTAIRKWRQSLKKDKQNEI
;
A
#
# COMPACT_ATOMS: atom_id res chain seq x y z
N ALA A 1 -31.95 -1.16 10.74
CA ALA A 1 -31.81 0.20 10.14
C ALA A 1 -31.86 1.32 11.19
N SER A 2 -32.48 1.08 12.34
CA SER A 2 -32.58 1.98 13.49
C SER A 2 -31.26 2.17 14.27
N ASP A 3 -30.46 1.13 14.44
CA ASP A 3 -29.25 1.21 15.31
C ASP A 3 -28.08 1.99 14.70
N VAL A 4 -28.04 2.08 13.37
CA VAL A 4 -27.03 2.89 12.67
C VAL A 4 -27.26 4.37 12.94
N ASN A 5 -28.52 4.80 13.05
CA ASN A 5 -28.86 6.20 13.30
C ASN A 5 -28.62 6.63 14.76
N VAL A 6 -28.63 5.71 15.72
CA VAL A 6 -28.43 6.02 17.15
C VAL A 6 -26.96 6.32 17.47
N ILE A 7 -26.01 5.62 16.82
CA ILE A 7 -24.58 5.96 16.89
C ILE A 7 -24.29 7.31 16.19
N PHE A 8 -25.10 7.66 15.20
CA PHE A 8 -24.99 8.88 14.39
C PHE A 8 -25.38 10.17 15.13
N LEU A 9 -26.24 10.09 16.15
CA LEU A 9 -26.70 11.28 16.87
C LEU A 9 -25.68 11.79 17.91
N PHE A 10 -24.74 10.94 18.35
CA PHE A 10 -23.81 11.29 19.43
C PHE A 10 -22.53 12.01 18.96
N PHE A 11 -22.18 11.95 17.67
CA PHE A 11 -20.98 12.62 17.14
C PHE A 11 -21.34 13.80 16.22
N ARG A 12 -21.19 15.00 16.79
CA ARG A 12 -21.51 16.34 16.26
C ARG A 12 -20.66 16.78 15.04
N THR A 13 -20.48 15.92 14.04
CA THR A 13 -19.87 16.26 12.75
C THR A 13 -20.74 15.69 11.62
N GLY A 14 -21.32 16.56 10.79
CA GLY A 14 -22.22 16.14 9.71
C GLY A 14 -21.64 15.08 8.77
N PHE A 15 -22.53 14.33 8.11
CA PHE A 15 -22.27 13.16 7.24
C PHE A 15 -21.08 13.28 6.27
N LEU A 16 -20.74 14.49 5.80
CA LEU A 16 -19.64 14.73 4.87
C LEU A 16 -18.34 15.23 5.53
N GLY A 17 -18.26 15.25 6.87
CA GLY A 17 -17.10 15.80 7.60
C GLY A 17 -16.86 17.30 7.38
N PRO A 18 -15.73 17.82 7.92
CA PRO A 18 -15.37 19.24 7.81
C PRO A 18 -15.20 19.67 6.35
N LYS A 19 -15.83 20.78 5.94
CA LYS A 19 -15.86 21.26 4.55
C LYS A 19 -14.46 21.35 3.91
N GLY A 20 -13.46 21.80 4.67
CA GLY A 20 -12.07 21.94 4.19
C GLY A 20 -11.27 20.62 4.04
N LYS A 21 -11.78 19.48 4.51
CA LYS A 21 -11.08 18.19 4.47
C LYS A 21 -11.72 17.17 3.51
N ARG A 22 -12.87 17.49 2.92
CA ARG A 22 -13.60 16.62 1.99
C ARG A 22 -12.78 16.22 0.78
N ILE A 23 -12.03 17.16 0.21
CA ILE A 23 -11.17 16.88 -0.95
C ILE A 23 -10.09 15.85 -0.62
N PHE A 24 -9.49 15.95 0.58
CA PHE A 24 -8.51 14.98 1.06
C PHE A 24 -9.16 13.60 1.30
N LEU A 25 -10.37 13.55 1.83
CA LEU A 25 -11.10 12.29 2.02
C LEU A 25 -11.47 11.62 0.70
N PHE A 26 -11.86 12.41 -0.30
CA PHE A 26 -12.13 11.92 -1.65
C PHE A 26 -10.85 11.37 -2.31
N PHE A 27 -9.75 12.13 -2.31
CA PHE A 27 -8.47 11.66 -2.84
C PHE A 27 -7.94 10.45 -2.09
N ARG A 28 -8.13 10.38 -0.76
CA ARG A 28 -7.81 9.20 0.05
C ARG A 28 -8.58 7.98 -0.43
N GLY A 29 -9.89 8.13 -0.66
CA GLY A 29 -10.73 7.04 -1.12
C GLY A 29 -10.33 6.60 -2.53
N PHE A 30 -10.21 7.54 -3.46
CA PHE A 30 -9.84 7.28 -4.86
C PHE A 30 -8.46 6.64 -5.01
N LEU A 31 -7.43 7.23 -4.42
CA LEU A 31 -6.05 6.71 -4.49
C LEU A 31 -5.92 5.38 -3.74
N GLY A 32 -6.62 5.23 -2.61
CA GLY A 32 -6.61 3.99 -1.86
C GLY A 32 -7.27 2.85 -2.65
N SER A 33 -8.44 3.10 -3.23
CA SER A 33 -9.17 2.09 -3.99
C SER A 33 -8.44 1.74 -5.28
N SER A 34 -7.93 2.74 -6.01
CA SER A 34 -7.15 2.49 -7.23
C SER A 34 -5.88 1.70 -6.92
N ALA A 35 -5.22 1.97 -5.79
CA ALA A 35 -4.07 1.19 -5.34
C ALA A 35 -4.43 -0.28 -5.15
N MET A 36 -5.53 -0.59 -4.46
CA MET A 36 -5.93 -1.99 -4.26
C MET A 36 -6.33 -2.68 -5.56
N ILE A 37 -7.12 -2.03 -6.43
CA ILE A 37 -7.52 -2.61 -7.72
C ILE A 37 -6.27 -2.92 -8.57
N LEU A 38 -5.34 -1.98 -8.67
CA LEU A 38 -4.10 -2.16 -9.43
C LEU A 38 -3.19 -3.24 -8.84
N LEU A 39 -3.14 -3.38 -7.51
CA LEU A 39 -2.35 -4.41 -6.85
C LEU A 39 -2.91 -5.81 -7.14
N TYR A 40 -4.23 -5.99 -7.04
CA TYR A 40 -4.87 -7.26 -7.40
C TYR A 40 -4.72 -7.59 -8.88
N TYR A 41 -4.82 -6.58 -9.76
CA TYR A 41 -4.52 -6.76 -11.18
C TYR A 41 -3.07 -7.19 -11.40
N ALA A 42 -2.11 -6.59 -10.69
CA ALA A 42 -0.71 -7.00 -10.77
C ALA A 42 -0.53 -8.48 -10.36
N PHE A 43 -1.19 -8.94 -9.28
CA PHE A 43 -1.16 -10.35 -8.87
C PHE A 43 -1.74 -11.32 -9.92
N GLN A 44 -2.58 -10.86 -10.85
CA GLN A 44 -3.14 -11.70 -11.92
C GLN A 44 -2.20 -11.83 -13.13
N VAL A 45 -1.39 -10.81 -13.41
CA VAL A 45 -0.58 -10.74 -14.64
C VAL A 45 0.92 -10.91 -14.40
N MET A 46 1.36 -10.98 -13.14
CA MET A 46 2.76 -11.25 -12.79
C MET A 46 2.89 -12.09 -11.51
N PRO A 47 4.05 -12.73 -11.30
CA PRO A 47 4.28 -13.56 -10.12
C PRO A 47 4.03 -12.79 -8.81
N LEU A 48 3.38 -13.46 -7.85
CA LEU A 48 3.05 -12.88 -6.54
C LEU A 48 4.31 -12.32 -5.85
N ALA A 49 5.46 -13.01 -5.98
CA ALA A 49 6.73 -12.59 -5.40
C ALA A 49 7.24 -11.26 -5.95
N ASP A 50 7.14 -11.05 -7.26
CA ASP A 50 7.58 -9.80 -7.88
C ASP A 50 6.69 -8.63 -7.41
N ALA A 51 5.38 -8.88 -7.29
CA ALA A 51 4.40 -7.89 -6.86
C ALA A 51 4.52 -7.50 -5.40
N THR A 52 4.75 -8.48 -4.52
CA THR A 52 4.98 -8.22 -3.09
C THR A 52 6.25 -7.41 -2.90
N VAL A 53 7.34 -7.74 -3.59
CA VAL A 53 8.60 -7.00 -3.48
C VAL A 53 8.48 -5.56 -3.99
N ILE A 54 7.77 -5.32 -5.10
CA ILE A 54 7.49 -3.94 -5.54
C ILE A 54 6.67 -3.20 -4.49
N THR A 55 5.68 -3.84 -3.88
CA THR A 55 4.86 -3.26 -2.80
C THR A 55 5.69 -2.94 -1.56
N PHE A 56 6.76 -3.70 -1.30
CA PHE A 56 7.67 -3.46 -0.18
C PHE A 56 8.42 -2.13 -0.29
N THR A 57 8.49 -1.51 -1.47
CA THR A 57 9.02 -0.15 -1.62
C THR A 57 8.07 0.95 -1.13
N SER A 58 6.84 0.61 -0.72
CA SER A 58 5.84 1.57 -0.22
C SER A 58 6.36 2.51 0.89
N PRO A 59 7.10 2.07 1.92
CA PRO A 59 7.60 2.96 2.97
C PRO A 59 8.55 4.04 2.44
N VAL A 60 9.32 3.70 1.39
CA VAL A 60 10.27 4.60 0.74
C VAL A 60 9.53 5.67 -0.07
N PHE A 61 8.57 5.28 -0.90
CA PHE A 61 7.69 6.23 -1.61
C PHE A 61 6.86 7.08 -0.65
N THR A 62 6.37 6.49 0.45
CA THR A 62 5.66 7.21 1.51
C THR A 62 6.56 8.26 2.15
N SER A 63 7.86 7.96 2.32
CA SER A 63 8.85 8.91 2.82
C SER A 63 9.06 10.09 1.87
N LEU A 64 9.25 9.79 0.59
CA LEU A 64 9.45 10.80 -0.45
C LEU A 64 8.23 11.73 -0.56
N LEU A 65 7.02 11.16 -0.58
CA LEU A 65 5.78 11.93 -0.63
C LEU A 65 5.52 12.71 0.66
N ALA A 66 5.91 12.19 1.83
CA ALA A 66 5.81 12.92 3.08
C ALA A 66 6.75 14.15 3.11
N TRP A 67 7.94 14.06 2.52
CA TRP A 67 8.80 15.23 2.33
C TRP A 67 8.11 16.30 1.47
N ILE A 68 7.56 15.91 0.32
CA ILE A 68 6.92 16.85 -0.61
C ILE A 68 5.64 17.48 -0.01
N PHE A 69 4.75 16.67 0.57
CA PHE A 69 3.41 17.13 0.99
C PHE A 69 3.30 17.57 2.45
N LEU A 70 4.12 17.02 3.35
CA LEU A 70 4.14 17.37 4.79
C LEU A 70 5.36 18.23 5.15
N LYS A 71 6.30 18.47 4.21
CA LYS A 71 7.53 19.22 4.44
C LYS A 71 8.38 18.62 5.59
N GLU A 72 8.32 17.29 5.76
CA GLU A 72 9.18 16.57 6.70
C GLU A 72 10.65 16.65 6.25
N LYS A 73 11.62 16.66 7.17
CA LYS A 73 13.05 16.74 6.77
C LYS A 73 13.44 15.49 5.98
N TYR A 74 13.88 15.69 4.74
CA TYR A 74 14.44 14.64 3.89
C TYR A 74 15.95 14.76 3.86
N SER A 75 16.65 13.69 4.20
CA SER A 75 18.09 13.73 4.31
C SER A 75 18.75 12.81 3.28
N ILE A 76 20.04 13.04 3.03
CA ILE A 76 20.86 12.34 2.03
C ILE A 76 20.74 10.81 2.12
N TRP A 77 20.63 10.23 3.32
CA TRP A 77 20.45 8.78 3.43
C TRP A 77 19.06 8.31 2.96
N ASP A 78 18.01 9.13 3.10
CA ASP A 78 16.68 8.79 2.59
C ASP A 78 16.68 8.83 1.06
N LEU A 79 17.49 9.72 0.46
CA LEU A 79 17.76 9.72 -0.98
C LEU A 79 18.48 8.44 -1.42
N LEU A 80 19.52 8.01 -0.69
CA LEU A 80 20.21 6.75 -0.98
C LEU A 80 19.27 5.54 -0.91
N PHE A 81 18.44 5.43 0.13
CA PHE A 81 17.44 4.37 0.22
C PHE A 81 16.43 4.44 -0.92
N THR A 82 15.99 5.64 -1.30
CA THR A 82 15.08 5.84 -2.45
C THR A 82 15.70 5.37 -3.75
N LEU A 83 16.96 5.71 -4.02
CA LEU A 83 17.68 5.21 -5.19
C LEU A 83 17.78 3.68 -5.15
N PHE A 84 18.11 3.10 -3.99
CA PHE A 84 18.23 1.65 -3.84
C PHE A 84 16.90 0.92 -4.05
N ALA A 85 15.79 1.50 -3.60
CA ALA A 85 14.45 0.97 -3.83
C ALA A 85 14.06 1.03 -5.31
N ILE A 86 14.36 2.13 -5.99
CA ILE A 86 14.14 2.27 -7.44
C ILE A 86 14.98 1.23 -8.20
N THR A 87 16.26 1.06 -7.84
CA THR A 87 17.11 0.02 -8.43
C THR A 87 16.54 -1.38 -8.21
N GLY A 88 16.03 -1.67 -7.02
CA GLY A 88 15.36 -2.94 -6.71
C GLY A 88 14.13 -3.19 -7.61
N VAL A 89 13.29 -2.17 -7.82
CA VAL A 89 12.14 -2.25 -8.73
C VAL A 89 12.59 -2.47 -10.18
N VAL A 90 13.65 -1.78 -10.63
CA VAL A 90 14.20 -1.97 -11.99
C VAL A 90 14.74 -3.38 -12.18
N LEU A 91 15.38 -3.96 -11.15
CA LEU A 91 15.88 -5.33 -11.18
C LEU A 91 14.76 -6.37 -11.31
N ILE A 92 13.59 -6.08 -10.73
CA ILE A 92 12.40 -6.95 -10.78
C ILE A 92 11.66 -6.76 -12.12
N ALA A 93 11.53 -5.51 -12.57
CA ALA A 93 10.91 -5.16 -13.84
C ALA A 93 11.64 -5.74 -15.06
N ARG A 94 12.93 -6.03 -14.92
CA ARG A 94 13.83 -6.57 -15.97
C ARG A 94 13.57 -5.98 -17.36
N PRO A 95 13.73 -4.66 -17.54
CA PRO A 95 13.47 -4.05 -18.83
C PRO A 95 14.44 -4.61 -19.88
N PRO A 96 13.97 -4.92 -21.10
CA PRO A 96 14.71 -5.64 -22.13
C PRO A 96 15.87 -4.81 -22.68
N PHE A 97 15.82 -3.49 -22.51
CA PHE A 97 16.92 -2.58 -22.80
C PHE A 97 18.12 -2.77 -21.86
N LEU A 98 17.91 -3.21 -20.61
CA LEU A 98 18.99 -3.42 -19.63
C LEU A 98 19.43 -4.88 -19.51
N PHE A 99 18.53 -5.84 -19.76
CA PHE A 99 18.77 -7.27 -19.53
C PHE A 99 18.77 -8.12 -20.80
N GLY A 100 18.53 -7.52 -21.97
CA GLY A 100 18.42 -8.21 -23.25
C GLY A 100 17.04 -8.87 -23.45
N SER A 101 16.75 -9.31 -24.68
CA SER A 101 15.46 -9.90 -25.07
C SER A 101 15.27 -11.36 -24.61
N ASN A 102 16.32 -12.03 -24.13
CA ASN A 102 16.28 -13.42 -23.65
C ASN A 102 16.42 -13.48 -22.12
N VAL A 103 15.45 -12.92 -21.40
CA VAL A 103 15.45 -12.97 -19.94
C VAL A 103 14.82 -14.28 -19.47
N THR A 104 15.64 -15.17 -18.90
CA THR A 104 15.17 -16.43 -18.30
C THR A 104 14.37 -16.16 -17.03
N GLY A 105 13.22 -16.84 -16.87
CA GLY A 105 12.40 -16.79 -15.66
C GLY A 105 11.27 -15.75 -15.64
N ILE A 106 10.87 -15.19 -16.79
CA ILE A 106 9.57 -14.54 -16.95
C ILE A 106 8.58 -15.62 -17.39
N GLU A 107 7.65 -16.00 -16.53
CA GLU A 107 6.52 -16.85 -16.92
C GLU A 107 5.51 -15.99 -17.71
N GLY A 108 5.36 -16.27 -19.01
CA GLY A 108 4.39 -15.61 -19.89
C GLY A 108 4.98 -14.57 -20.86
N SER A 109 4.10 -13.78 -21.48
CA SER A 109 4.49 -12.71 -22.41
C SER A 109 5.13 -11.55 -21.64
N TYR A 110 6.30 -11.06 -22.11
CA TYR A 110 6.96 -9.88 -21.53
C TYR A 110 6.02 -8.68 -21.38
N THR A 111 5.06 -8.53 -22.31
CA THR A 111 4.07 -7.45 -22.27
C THR A 111 3.15 -7.51 -21.04
N ASP A 112 2.84 -8.70 -20.53
CA ASP A 112 1.97 -8.87 -19.37
C ASP A 112 2.73 -8.65 -18.06
N HIS A 113 3.98 -9.09 -18.00
CA HIS A 113 4.88 -8.79 -16.86
C HIS A 113 5.14 -7.29 -16.75
N LEU A 114 5.33 -6.59 -17.87
CA LEU A 114 5.47 -5.12 -17.89
C LEU A 114 4.19 -4.41 -17.40
N LYS A 115 3.01 -4.85 -17.85
CA LYS A 115 1.72 -4.33 -17.36
C LYS A 115 1.60 -4.55 -15.85
N GLY A 116 1.96 -5.73 -15.35
CA GLY A 116 1.97 -6.05 -13.93
C GLY A 116 2.90 -5.14 -13.14
N THR A 117 4.13 -4.93 -13.63
CA THR A 117 5.11 -4.06 -12.99
C THR A 117 4.60 -2.63 -12.91
N ILE A 118 4.08 -2.09 -14.01
CA ILE A 118 3.50 -0.72 -14.05
C ILE A 118 2.32 -0.63 -13.08
N ALA A 119 1.43 -1.62 -13.06
CA ALA A 119 0.30 -1.67 -12.15
C ALA A 119 0.76 -1.71 -10.68
N ALA A 120 1.75 -2.55 -10.35
CA ALA A 120 2.28 -2.65 -8.99
C ALA A 120 2.98 -1.36 -8.55
N VAL A 121 3.83 -0.75 -9.38
CA VAL A 121 4.48 0.53 -9.05
C VAL A 121 3.44 1.63 -8.85
N THR A 122 2.45 1.71 -9.74
CA THR A 122 1.35 2.68 -9.62
C THR A 122 0.55 2.43 -8.34
N SER A 123 0.28 1.17 -8.00
CA SER A 123 -0.38 0.79 -6.75
C SER A 123 0.40 1.24 -5.51
N THR A 124 1.72 1.05 -5.51
CA THR A 124 2.60 1.42 -4.42
C THR A 124 2.65 2.93 -4.22
N VAL A 125 2.76 3.70 -5.30
CA VAL A 125 2.77 5.17 -5.26
C VAL A 125 1.41 5.72 -4.80
N SER A 126 0.31 5.14 -5.29
CA SER A 126 -1.05 5.54 -4.91
C SER A 126 -1.36 5.18 -3.45
N GLY A 127 -0.92 4.00 -2.99
CA GLY A 127 -1.00 3.57 -1.60
C GLY A 127 -0.18 4.46 -0.66
N ALA A 128 1.07 4.77 -1.06
CA ALA A 128 1.93 5.71 -0.34
C ALA A 128 1.29 7.11 -0.22
N SER A 129 0.70 7.62 -1.30
CA SER A 129 -0.04 8.89 -1.30
C SER A 129 -1.23 8.85 -0.34
N THR A 130 -1.96 7.75 -0.33
CA THR A 130 -3.08 7.52 0.60
C THR A 130 -2.62 7.56 2.06
N PHE A 131 -1.49 6.95 2.39
CA PHE A 131 -0.92 7.01 3.74
C PHE A 131 -0.54 8.43 4.14
N VAL A 132 0.08 9.19 3.23
CA VAL A 132 0.42 10.60 3.45
C VAL A 132 -0.83 11.45 3.70
N ILE A 133 -1.92 11.20 2.95
CA ILE A 133 -3.19 11.91 3.14
C ILE A 133 -3.82 11.56 4.49
N ILE A 134 -3.88 10.28 4.88
CA ILE A 134 -4.43 9.85 6.18
C ILE A 134 -3.68 10.53 7.31
N ARG A 135 -2.35 10.63 7.21
CA ARG A 135 -1.49 11.31 8.20
C ARG A 135 -1.74 12.81 8.23
N LYS A 136 -1.86 13.47 7.07
CA LYS A 136 -2.15 14.91 6.97
C LYS A 136 -3.54 15.28 7.51
N VAL A 137 -4.50 14.38 7.38
CA VAL A 137 -5.83 14.51 7.99
C VAL A 137 -5.74 14.25 9.49
N GLY A 138 -4.96 13.26 9.92
CA GLY A 138 -4.70 12.97 11.34
C GLY A 138 -5.99 12.80 12.16
N LYS A 139 -5.98 13.27 13.40
CA LYS A 139 -7.14 13.24 14.32
C LYS A 139 -8.25 14.25 13.99
N SER A 140 -8.09 15.09 12.95
CA SER A 140 -9.11 16.09 12.58
C SER A 140 -10.37 15.48 11.95
N VAL A 141 -10.30 14.21 11.54
CA VAL A 141 -11.44 13.46 11.00
C VAL A 141 -11.48 12.09 11.64
N HIS A 142 -12.68 11.66 12.07
CA HIS A 142 -12.89 10.31 12.58
C HIS A 142 -12.50 9.25 11.54
N TYR A 143 -11.71 8.25 11.96
CA TYR A 143 -11.27 7.14 11.11
C TYR A 143 -12.42 6.47 10.34
N PHE A 144 -13.60 6.34 10.97
CA PHE A 144 -14.78 5.74 10.36
C PHE A 144 -15.22 6.46 9.09
N LEU A 145 -15.21 7.80 9.10
CA LEU A 145 -15.57 8.60 7.93
C LEU A 145 -14.57 8.39 6.79
N SER A 146 -13.28 8.38 7.09
CA SER A 146 -12.25 8.08 6.09
C SER A 146 -12.53 6.74 5.42
N ILE A 147 -12.73 5.68 6.23
CA ILE A 147 -12.98 4.30 5.77
C ILE A 147 -14.26 4.21 4.94
N TRP A 148 -15.31 4.92 5.33
CA TRP A 148 -16.55 4.98 4.56
C TRP A 148 -16.32 5.56 3.15
N TYR A 149 -15.57 6.66 3.01
CA TYR A 149 -15.22 7.21 1.69
C TYR A 149 -14.43 6.22 0.82
N TYR A 150 -13.49 5.49 1.42
CA TYR A 150 -12.73 4.45 0.74
C TYR A 150 -13.61 3.28 0.30
N ALA A 151 -14.55 2.85 1.15
CA ALA A 151 -15.46 1.76 0.81
C ALA A 151 -16.42 2.16 -0.32
N VAL A 152 -17.01 3.36 -0.28
CA VAL A 152 -17.95 3.84 -1.31
C VAL A 152 -17.24 4.07 -2.65
N ILE A 153 -16.11 4.79 -2.65
CA ILE A 153 -15.36 5.05 -3.89
C ILE A 153 -14.77 3.73 -4.43
N GLY A 154 -14.32 2.84 -3.55
CA GLY A 154 -13.87 1.50 -3.93
C GLY A 154 -14.96 0.66 -4.55
N LEU A 155 -16.18 0.66 -4.00
CA LEU A 155 -17.32 -0.04 -4.58
C LEU A 155 -17.63 0.48 -5.98
N ILE A 156 -17.71 1.80 -6.16
CA ILE A 156 -17.92 2.43 -7.47
C ILE A 156 -16.81 2.03 -8.44
N GLY A 157 -15.54 2.09 -8.00
CA GLY A 157 -14.38 1.69 -8.80
C GLY A 157 -14.42 0.23 -9.23
N CYS A 158 -14.80 -0.68 -8.32
CA CYS A 158 -14.96 -2.10 -8.64
C CYS A 158 -16.10 -2.33 -9.65
N VAL A 159 -17.23 -1.65 -9.50
CA VAL A 159 -18.35 -1.75 -10.47
C VAL A 159 -17.90 -1.29 -11.85
N ILE A 160 -17.20 -0.15 -11.94
CA ILE A 160 -16.65 0.35 -13.21
C ILE A 160 -15.67 -0.66 -13.81
N ALA A 161 -14.76 -1.22 -13.00
CA ALA A 161 -13.80 -2.23 -13.46
C ALA A 161 -14.50 -3.49 -14.01
N LEU A 162 -15.55 -3.97 -13.34
CA LEU A 162 -16.35 -5.10 -13.82
C LEU A 162 -17.04 -4.81 -15.15
N PHE A 163 -17.58 -3.60 -15.34
CA PHE A 163 -18.15 -3.18 -16.62
C PHE A 163 -17.10 -3.11 -17.73
N VAL A 164 -15.92 -2.58 -17.45
CA VAL A 164 -14.84 -2.45 -18.46
C VAL A 164 -14.26 -3.81 -18.85
N MET A 165 -14.09 -4.73 -17.90
CA MET A 165 -13.56 -6.07 -18.16
C MET A 165 -14.60 -7.02 -18.75
N ASN A 166 -15.89 -6.66 -18.70
CA ASN A 166 -17.02 -7.44 -19.20
C ASN A 166 -17.09 -8.90 -18.68
N GLU A 167 -16.45 -9.16 -17.54
CA GLU A 167 -16.40 -10.47 -16.88
C GLU A 167 -17.22 -10.45 -15.59
N TRP A 168 -18.55 -10.35 -15.73
CA TRP A 168 -19.47 -10.52 -14.60
C TRP A 168 -19.57 -12.01 -14.24
N ARG A 169 -18.59 -12.49 -13.46
CA ARG A 169 -18.60 -13.85 -12.90
C ARG A 169 -18.73 -13.79 -11.39
N LEU A 170 -19.81 -14.37 -10.89
CA LEU A 170 -19.94 -14.63 -9.46
C LEU A 170 -19.03 -15.80 -9.07
N PRO A 171 -18.35 -15.74 -7.91
CA PRO A 171 -17.54 -16.86 -7.45
C PRO A 171 -18.42 -18.10 -7.29
N TYR A 172 -17.89 -19.26 -7.68
CA TYR A 172 -18.57 -20.55 -7.58
C TYR A 172 -19.01 -20.83 -6.13
N CYS A 173 -20.15 -21.52 -5.97
CA CYS A 173 -20.62 -21.95 -4.66
C CYS A 173 -19.62 -22.92 -4.01
N GLY A 174 -19.11 -22.57 -2.81
CA GLY A 174 -18.16 -23.41 -2.08
C GLY A 174 -17.31 -22.65 -1.07
N LYS A 175 -16.15 -23.22 -0.74
CA LYS A 175 -15.16 -22.66 0.21
C LYS A 175 -14.67 -21.27 -0.21
N ASP A 176 -14.60 -21.00 -1.50
CA ASP A 176 -14.12 -19.74 -2.08
C ASP A 176 -14.94 -18.54 -1.61
N ARG A 177 -16.27 -18.69 -1.50
CA ARG A 177 -17.15 -17.61 -1.02
C ARG A 177 -16.89 -17.27 0.45
N VAL A 178 -16.64 -18.29 1.28
CA VAL A 178 -16.31 -18.11 2.70
C VAL A 178 -14.94 -17.44 2.85
N LEU A 179 -13.95 -17.87 2.06
CA LEU A 179 -12.62 -17.27 2.04
C LEU A 179 -12.65 -15.81 1.59
N LEU A 180 -13.45 -15.47 0.57
CA LEU A 180 -13.61 -14.08 0.12
C LEU A 180 -14.26 -13.19 1.19
N ILE A 181 -15.28 -13.69 1.89
CA ILE A 181 -15.91 -12.97 3.01
C ILE A 181 -14.88 -12.75 4.14
N LEU A 182 -14.07 -13.77 4.44
CA LEU A 182 -13.03 -13.68 5.47
C LEU A 182 -11.95 -12.66 5.10
N ILE A 183 -11.49 -12.64 3.84
CA ILE A 183 -10.55 -11.63 3.33
C ILE A 183 -11.16 -10.23 3.44
N GLY A 184 -12.44 -10.06 3.13
CA GLY A 184 -13.15 -8.79 3.28
C GLY A 184 -13.22 -8.32 4.73
N LEU A 185 -13.59 -9.20 5.66
CA LEU A 185 -13.69 -8.88 7.10
C LEU A 185 -12.32 -8.58 7.72
N LEU A 186 -11.33 -9.44 7.48
CA LEU A 186 -9.96 -9.23 7.97
C LEU A 186 -9.32 -7.99 7.32
N GLY A 187 -9.56 -7.78 6.02
CA GLY A 187 -9.08 -6.61 5.30
C GLY A 187 -9.69 -5.30 5.83
N LEU A 188 -10.99 -5.29 6.13
CA LEU A 188 -11.64 -4.15 6.77
C LEU A 188 -11.10 -3.90 8.18
N GLY A 189 -10.92 -4.95 8.98
CA GLY A 189 -10.26 -4.86 10.29
C GLY A 189 -8.85 -4.26 10.18
N GLY A 190 -8.03 -4.80 9.27
CA GLY A 190 -6.69 -4.31 8.97
C GLY A 190 -6.66 -2.84 8.53
N GLN A 191 -7.60 -2.43 7.68
CA GLN A 191 -7.73 -1.03 7.25
C GLN A 191 -8.16 -0.10 8.40
N ILE A 192 -9.01 -0.56 9.32
CA ILE A 192 -9.37 0.21 10.53
C ILE A 192 -8.13 0.44 11.39
N PHE A 193 -7.40 -0.63 11.72
CA PHE A 193 -6.20 -0.52 12.55
C PHE A 193 -5.11 0.30 11.88
N LEU A 194 -4.89 0.11 10.58
CA LEU A 194 -3.91 0.88 9.81
C LEU A 194 -4.26 2.36 9.76
N THR A 195 -5.53 2.69 9.52
CA THR A 195 -5.99 4.09 9.48
C THR A 195 -5.84 4.74 10.86
N LYS A 196 -6.22 4.04 11.93
CA LYS A 196 -6.03 4.54 13.30
C LYS A 196 -4.55 4.74 13.64
N ALA A 197 -3.69 3.77 13.32
CA ALA A 197 -2.26 3.87 13.54
C ALA A 197 -1.68 5.10 12.82
N LEU A 198 -2.00 5.29 11.53
CA LEU A 198 -1.54 6.45 10.76
C LEU A 198 -2.09 7.80 11.27
N GLN A 199 -3.25 7.82 11.93
CA GLN A 199 -3.81 9.07 12.49
C GLN A 199 -3.22 9.44 13.86
N ILE A 200 -2.75 8.47 14.62
CA ILE A 200 -2.26 8.66 16.00
C ILE A 200 -0.74 8.77 16.02
N GLU A 201 -0.05 7.94 15.24
CA GLU A 201 1.40 7.80 15.29
C GLU A 201 2.17 8.67 14.31
N LYS A 202 3.44 8.90 14.66
CA LYS A 202 4.38 9.65 13.82
C LYS A 202 4.89 8.80 12.65
N ALA A 203 5.57 9.44 11.70
CA ALA A 203 6.11 8.80 10.48
C ALA A 203 6.95 7.56 10.73
N GLY A 204 7.74 7.58 11.81
CA GLY A 204 8.76 6.58 12.11
C GLY A 204 8.17 5.24 12.52
N PRO A 205 7.41 5.16 13.63
CA PRO A 205 6.83 3.90 14.09
C PRO A 205 5.99 3.18 13.03
N VAL A 206 5.18 3.93 12.27
CA VAL A 206 4.35 3.33 11.22
C VAL A 206 5.18 2.76 10.07
N ALA A 207 6.29 3.41 9.71
CA ALA A 207 7.20 2.87 8.70
C ALA A 207 7.84 1.55 9.15
N ILE A 208 8.22 1.41 10.43
CA ILE A 208 8.75 0.15 10.97
C ILE A 208 7.70 -0.95 10.94
N MET A 209 6.48 -0.66 11.40
CA MET A 209 5.40 -1.64 11.36
C MET A 209 5.14 -2.15 9.95
N LYS A 210 5.26 -1.27 8.94
CA LYS A 210 5.18 -1.67 7.54
C LYS A 210 6.37 -2.50 7.05
N THR A 211 7.57 -2.29 7.57
CA THR A 211 8.69 -3.21 7.29
C THR A 211 8.53 -4.57 7.95
N MET A 212 7.76 -4.69 9.05
CA MET A 212 7.44 -6.00 9.63
C MET A 212 6.40 -6.76 8.78
N ASP A 213 5.38 -6.06 8.27
CA ASP A 213 4.40 -6.58 7.30
C ASP A 213 5.09 -7.29 6.13
N VAL A 214 6.15 -6.64 5.61
CA VAL A 214 7.03 -7.14 4.55
C VAL A 214 7.71 -8.47 4.92
N VAL A 215 8.32 -8.54 6.11
CA VAL A 215 9.05 -9.74 6.57
C VAL A 215 8.08 -10.92 6.75
N PHE A 216 6.92 -10.69 7.36
CA PHE A 216 5.90 -11.74 7.52
C PHE A 216 5.36 -12.22 6.17
N ALA A 217 5.09 -11.31 5.23
CA ALA A 217 4.63 -11.67 3.90
C ALA A 217 5.64 -12.59 3.19
N PHE A 218 6.94 -12.32 3.30
CA PHE A 218 7.98 -13.14 2.69
C PHE A 218 8.10 -14.54 3.32
N ILE A 219 8.07 -14.63 4.66
CA ILE A 219 8.11 -15.91 5.37
C ILE A 219 6.89 -16.77 5.02
N LEU A 220 5.69 -16.17 5.06
CA LEU A 220 4.45 -16.87 4.72
C LEU A 220 4.42 -17.28 3.25
N GLN A 221 4.97 -16.46 2.36
CA GLN A 221 5.08 -16.79 0.94
C GLN A 221 5.95 -18.03 0.71
N ILE A 222 7.13 -18.12 1.34
CA ILE A 222 8.00 -19.29 1.22
C ILE A 222 7.31 -20.54 1.79
N LEU A 223 6.68 -20.41 2.96
CA LEU A 223 6.09 -21.55 3.67
C LEU A 223 4.85 -22.11 2.96
N PHE A 224 4.01 -21.25 2.36
CA PHE A 224 2.74 -21.66 1.76
C PHE A 224 2.79 -21.85 0.24
N LEU A 225 3.53 -21.01 -0.51
CA LEU A 225 3.48 -21.06 -1.97
C LEU A 225 4.48 -22.04 -2.59
N ASN A 226 5.52 -22.51 -1.88
CA ASN A 226 6.57 -23.43 -2.39
C ASN A 226 7.15 -23.04 -3.77
N HIS A 227 6.96 -21.80 -4.22
CA HIS A 227 7.49 -21.29 -5.48
C HIS A 227 8.80 -20.59 -5.21
N LEU A 228 9.87 -21.11 -5.81
CA LEU A 228 11.21 -20.56 -5.67
C LEU A 228 11.31 -19.28 -6.50
N PRO A 229 11.46 -18.10 -5.88
CA PRO A 229 11.73 -16.88 -6.61
C PRO A 229 13.05 -17.04 -7.37
N THR A 230 13.07 -16.60 -8.62
CA THR A 230 14.32 -16.57 -9.41
C THR A 230 15.41 -15.74 -8.71
N TRP A 231 16.68 -16.03 -8.98
CA TRP A 231 17.83 -15.36 -8.36
C TRP A 231 17.80 -13.82 -8.47
N TRP A 232 17.21 -13.29 -9.55
CA TRP A 232 16.99 -11.85 -9.75
C TRP A 232 15.92 -11.28 -8.82
N THR A 233 14.81 -11.98 -8.61
CA THR A 233 13.77 -11.60 -7.64
C THR A 233 14.33 -11.62 -6.22
N VAL A 234 15.21 -12.58 -5.89
CA VAL A 234 15.91 -12.62 -4.60
C VAL A 234 16.83 -11.41 -4.42
N GLY A 235 17.62 -11.05 -5.43
CA GLY A 235 18.47 -9.86 -5.40
C GLY A 235 17.68 -8.57 -5.26
N GLY A 236 16.58 -8.43 -6.01
CA GLY A 236 15.66 -7.30 -5.91
C GLY A 236 15.00 -7.21 -4.54
N ALA A 237 14.55 -8.35 -3.99
CA ALA A 237 13.96 -8.44 -2.65
C ALA A 237 14.93 -8.00 -1.56
N LEU A 238 16.18 -8.49 -1.59
CA LEU A 238 17.22 -8.07 -0.65
C LEU A 238 17.46 -6.57 -0.70
N CYS A 239 17.55 -5.99 -1.90
CA CYS A 239 17.73 -4.56 -2.07
C CYS A 239 16.55 -3.75 -1.50
N VAL A 240 15.33 -4.15 -1.82
CA VAL A 240 14.12 -3.46 -1.35
C VAL A 240 13.97 -3.59 0.16
N VAL A 241 14.21 -4.77 0.74
CA VAL A 241 14.12 -5.00 2.18
C VAL A 241 15.18 -4.19 2.92
N ALA A 242 16.43 -4.16 2.43
CA ALA A 242 17.50 -3.37 3.03
C ALA A 242 17.17 -1.86 3.01
N SER A 243 16.70 -1.36 1.87
CA SER A 243 16.29 0.04 1.71
C SER A 243 15.13 0.42 2.64
N SER A 244 14.10 -0.41 2.67
CA SER A 244 12.88 -0.17 3.43
C SER A 244 13.16 -0.21 4.94
N SER A 245 13.93 -1.21 5.39
CA SER A 245 14.37 -1.36 6.77
C SER A 245 15.26 -0.19 7.21
N GLY A 246 16.22 0.21 6.36
CA GLY A 246 17.10 1.36 6.62
C GLY A 246 16.32 2.67 6.79
N THR A 247 15.36 2.91 5.90
CA THR A 247 14.46 4.08 5.98
C THR A 247 13.63 4.06 7.27
N ALA A 248 13.07 2.92 7.63
CA ALA A 248 12.23 2.77 8.81
C ALA A 248 13.01 2.97 10.12
N ILE A 249 14.15 2.29 10.29
CA ILE A 249 15.03 2.43 11.48
C ILE A 249 15.46 3.88 11.65
N ARG A 250 15.80 4.55 10.55
CA ARG A 250 16.26 5.93 10.60
C ARG A 250 15.15 6.89 11.03
N LYS A 251 13.94 6.75 10.47
CA LYS A 251 12.80 7.57 10.88
C LYS A 251 12.43 7.35 12.34
N TRP A 252 12.58 6.13 12.84
CA TRP A 252 12.39 5.84 14.25
C TRP A 252 13.40 6.57 15.13
N ARG A 253 14.69 6.51 14.79
CA ARG A 253 15.74 7.28 15.50
C ARG A 253 15.46 8.79 15.49
N GLN A 254 14.97 9.33 14.37
CA GLN A 254 14.59 10.74 14.27
C GLN A 254 13.36 11.07 15.13
N SER A 255 12.36 10.18 15.19
CA SER A 255 11.20 10.34 16.07
C SER A 255 11.64 10.39 17.54
N LEU A 256 12.43 9.42 17.98
CA LEU A 256 12.96 9.36 19.34
C LEU A 256 13.75 10.62 19.72
N LYS A 257 14.59 11.14 18.81
CA LYS A 257 15.34 12.37 19.06
C LYS A 257 14.44 13.59 19.21
N LYS A 258 13.33 13.64 18.46
CA LYS A 258 12.34 14.74 18.55
C LYS A 258 11.48 14.66 19.80
N ASP A 259 11.13 13.45 20.23
CA ASP A 259 10.39 13.22 21.48
C ASP A 259 11.23 13.67 22.69
N LYS A 260 12.49 13.24 22.73
CA LYS A 260 13.44 13.64 23.78
C LYS A 260 13.72 15.15 23.84
N GLN A 261 13.54 15.88 22.75
CA GLN A 261 13.72 17.33 22.70
C GLN A 261 12.44 18.12 23.01
N ASN A 262 11.27 17.48 22.98
CA ASN A 262 10.02 18.08 23.41
C ASN A 262 9.76 17.88 24.93
N GLU A 263 10.48 16.95 25.56
CA GLU A 263 10.43 16.70 27.01
C GLU A 263 11.41 17.59 27.82
N ILE A 264 12.32 18.30 27.15
CA ILE A 264 13.27 19.27 27.73
C ILE A 264 12.73 20.68 27.51
#